data_AF-A0AB38CVG3-F1
#
_entry.id   AF-A0AB38CVG3-F1
#
_cell.length_a   1.000
_cell.length_b   1.000
_cell.length_c   1.000
_cell.angle_alpha   90.00
_cell.angle_beta   90.00
_cell.angle_gamma   90.00
#
_symmetry.space_group_name_H-M   'P 1'
#
loop_
_entity.id
_entity.type
_entity.pdbx_description
1 polymer ?
#
loop_
_entity_poly.entity_id
_entity_poly.type
_entity_poly.pdbx_seq_one_letter_code
_entity_poly.pdbx_strand_id
1 'polypeptide(L)'
;MTNNNRVVTVTLPEQTPSNYYPAAWKVPLTCSMTGQKLTDFRASEVNIRNTDGRISFSGIPSVIDNADDAEAIAAALLAAARYLRSKANG
;
A
#
# COMPACT_ATOMS: atom_id res chain seq x y z
N MET A 1 -16.42 -2.50 -28.95
CA MET A 1 -15.52 -2.26 -27.81
C MET A 1 -14.84 -3.58 -27.48
N THR A 2 -13.55 -3.71 -27.75
CA THR A 2 -12.80 -4.93 -27.41
C THR A 2 -12.54 -4.89 -25.91
N ASN A 3 -13.08 -5.86 -25.16
CA ASN A 3 -12.74 -6.03 -23.75
C ASN A 3 -11.29 -6.49 -23.66
N ASN A 4 -10.37 -5.54 -23.53
CA ASN A 4 -8.95 -5.80 -23.31
C ASN A 4 -8.71 -6.15 -21.84
N ASN A 5 -9.32 -7.24 -21.36
CA ASN A 5 -9.03 -7.78 -20.04
C ASN A 5 -7.60 -8.33 -20.04
N ARG A 6 -6.67 -7.52 -19.53
CA ARG A 6 -5.28 -7.91 -19.32
C ARG A 6 -5.12 -8.43 -17.89
N VAL A 7 -4.68 -9.68 -17.76
CA VAL A 7 -4.26 -10.24 -16.47
C VAL A 7 -2.87 -9.70 -16.15
N VAL A 8 -2.68 -9.21 -14.93
CA VAL A 8 -1.39 -8.74 -14.42
C VAL A 8 -1.06 -9.54 -13.16
N THR A 9 0.18 -10.03 -13.08
CA THR A 9 0.71 -10.67 -11.87
C THR A 9 1.39 -9.60 -11.03
N VAL A 10 1.06 -9.56 -9.74
CA VAL A 10 1.66 -8.63 -8.78
C VAL A 10 2.21 -9.40 -7.59
N THR A 11 3.43 -9.06 -7.19
CA THR A 11 4.02 -9.54 -5.93
C THR A 11 3.52 -8.66 -4.81
N LEU A 12 2.88 -9.26 -3.81
CA LEU A 12 2.39 -8.51 -2.66
C LEU A 12 3.55 -8.21 -1.72
N PRO A 13 3.65 -6.98 -1.18
CA PRO A 13 4.65 -6.67 -0.16
C PRO A 13 4.35 -7.47 1.11
N GLU A 14 5.42 -7.85 1.81
CA GLU A 14 5.30 -8.43 3.14
C GLU A 14 4.78 -7.39 4.14
N GLN A 15 4.06 -7.87 5.14
CA GLN A 15 3.59 -7.04 6.22
C GLN A 15 4.80 -6.46 6.98
N THR A 16 4.81 -5.15 7.15
CA THR A 16 5.77 -4.47 8.00
C THR A 16 5.31 -4.54 9.47
N PRO A 17 6.18 -4.94 10.41
CA PRO A 17 5.86 -4.88 11.84
C PRO A 17 5.48 -3.47 12.28
N SER A 18 4.39 -3.36 13.03
CA SER A 18 3.93 -2.09 13.60
C SER A 18 3.46 -2.29 15.04
N ASN A 19 3.85 -1.37 15.92
CA ASN A 19 3.32 -1.28 17.28
C ASN A 19 2.02 -0.45 17.34
N TYR A 20 1.65 0.21 16.24
CA TYR A 20 0.52 1.15 16.17
C TYR A 20 -0.67 0.62 15.37
N TYR A 21 -0.47 -0.38 14.50
CA TYR A 21 -1.50 -0.92 13.62
C TYR A 21 -1.51 -2.45 13.70
N PRO A 22 -2.67 -3.13 13.59
CA PRO A 22 -2.74 -4.59 13.54
C PRO A 22 -1.98 -5.16 12.34
N ALA A 23 -2.00 -4.42 11.23
CA ALA A 23 -1.21 -4.69 10.06
C ALA A 23 -0.86 -3.41 9.31
N ALA A 24 0.32 -3.41 8.71
CA ALA A 24 0.87 -2.29 7.98
C ALA A 24 1.78 -2.78 6.85
N TRP A 25 1.89 -1.99 5.79
CA TRP A 25 2.77 -2.21 4.65
C TRP A 25 3.41 -0.88 4.29
N LYS A 26 4.73 -0.80 4.47
CA LYS A 26 5.50 0.35 3.99
C LYS A 26 5.50 0.38 2.48
N VAL A 27 5.28 1.58 1.95
CA VAL A 27 5.30 1.88 0.53
C VAL A 27 6.39 2.92 0.29
N PRO A 28 7.55 2.50 -0.24
CA PRO A 28 8.57 3.44 -0.65
C PRO A 28 8.04 4.30 -1.80
N LEU A 29 7.96 5.61 -1.61
CA LEU A 29 7.45 6.56 -2.60
C LEU A 29 8.46 7.65 -2.92
N THR A 30 8.42 8.18 -4.13
CA THR A 30 9.23 9.34 -4.52
C THR A 30 8.63 10.60 -3.91
N CYS A 31 9.46 11.41 -3.26
CA CYS A 31 9.06 12.72 -2.77
C CYS A 31 9.03 13.72 -3.93
N SER A 32 7.87 14.26 -4.25
CA SER A 32 7.68 15.22 -5.35
C SER A 32 8.51 16.49 -5.22
N MET A 33 8.86 16.89 -4.01
CA MET A 33 9.68 18.08 -3.76
C MET A 33 11.18 17.84 -3.95
N THR A 34 11.69 16.64 -3.63
CA THR A 34 13.13 16.36 -3.61
C THR A 34 13.58 15.37 -4.68
N GLY A 35 12.65 14.68 -5.33
CA GLY A 35 12.91 13.56 -6.24
C GLY A 35 13.49 12.32 -5.55
N GLN A 36 13.64 12.33 -4.23
CA GLN A 36 14.24 11.22 -3.48
C GLN A 36 13.19 10.19 -3.10
N LYS A 37 13.55 8.90 -3.20
CA LYS A 37 12.75 7.80 -2.67
C LYS A 37 12.75 7.85 -1.14
N LEU A 38 11.57 7.97 -0.55
CA LEU A 38 11.37 7.89 0.90
C LEU A 38 11.21 6.42 1.30
N THR A 39 12.15 5.92 2.11
CA THR A 39 12.16 4.53 2.59
C THR A 39 12.06 4.47 4.12
N ASP A 40 11.94 3.26 4.65
CA ASP A 40 12.04 2.98 6.09
C ASP A 40 11.08 3.80 6.95
N PHE A 41 11.58 4.64 7.85
CA PHE A 41 10.75 5.45 8.74
C PHE A 41 10.10 6.65 8.03
N ARG A 42 10.58 7.00 6.83
CA ARG A 42 10.02 8.06 5.99
C ARG A 42 9.08 7.53 4.92
N ALA A 43 9.03 6.21 4.74
CA ALA A 43 8.14 5.59 3.78
C ALA A 43 6.67 5.92 4.12
N SER A 44 5.87 6.05 3.09
CA SER A 44 4.42 6.05 3.22
C SER A 44 3.95 4.67 3.65
N GLU A 45 2.69 4.55 4.06
CA GLU A 45 2.18 3.31 4.59
C GLU A 45 0.71 3.12 4.21
N VAL A 46 0.38 1.88 3.86
CA VAL A 46 -0.99 1.37 3.89
C VAL A 46 -1.12 0.56 5.17
N ASN A 47 -2.13 0.84 5.99
CA ASN A 47 -2.32 0.15 7.27
C ASN A 47 -3.78 -0.19 7.54
N ILE A 48 -4.00 -1.09 8.50
CA ILE A 48 -5.31 -1.36 9.07
C ILE A 48 -5.47 -0.51 10.32
N ARG A 49 -6.54 0.28 10.37
CA ARG A 49 -6.79 1.17 11.50
C ARG A 49 -7.30 0.40 12.70
N ASN A 50 -6.68 0.62 13.86
CA ASN A 50 -7.08 -0.02 15.12
C ASN A 50 -8.52 0.29 15.55
N THR A 51 -9.04 1.47 15.22
CA THR A 51 -10.34 1.93 15.75
C THR A 51 -11.53 1.24 15.11
N ASP A 52 -11.44 0.85 13.84
CA ASP A 52 -12.59 0.32 13.09
C ASP A 52 -12.22 -0.73 12.03
N GLY A 53 -10.97 -1.22 12.04
CA GLY A 53 -10.50 -2.29 11.15
C GLY A 53 -10.46 -1.91 9.67
N ARG A 54 -10.59 -0.62 9.33
CA ARG A 54 -10.59 -0.17 7.93
C ARG A 54 -9.17 0.05 7.40
N ILE A 55 -9.02 -0.07 6.09
CA ILE A 55 -7.76 0.28 5.40
C ILE A 55 -7.61 1.81 5.45
N SER A 56 -6.42 2.27 5.82
CA SER A 56 -6.05 3.69 5.89
C SER A 56 -4.70 3.92 5.22
N PHE A 57 -4.44 5.17 4.88
CA PHE A 57 -3.20 5.65 4.29
C PHE A 57 -2.48 6.59 5.26
N SER A 58 -1.16 6.50 5.30
CA SER A 58 -0.30 7.44 6.00
C SER A 58 0.83 7.88 5.07
N GLY A 59 1.03 9.19 4.94
CA GLY A 59 2.13 9.75 4.14
C GLY A 59 2.07 9.48 2.63
N ILE A 60 0.98 8.92 2.09
CA ILE A 60 0.78 8.80 0.64
C ILE A 60 0.36 10.18 0.08
N PRO A 61 1.09 10.74 -0.90
CA PRO A 61 0.77 12.05 -1.46
C PRO A 61 -0.50 12.02 -2.32
N SER A 62 -1.15 13.18 -2.45
CA SER A 62 -2.29 13.36 -3.35
C SER A 62 -1.91 13.39 -4.84
N VAL A 63 -0.63 13.58 -5.14
CA VAL A 63 -0.05 13.52 -6.48
C VAL A 63 1.01 12.43 -6.50
N ILE A 64 0.92 11.52 -7.47
CA ILE A 64 1.87 10.41 -7.64
C ILE A 64 2.71 10.72 -8.86
N ASP A 65 4.03 10.84 -8.68
CA ASP A 65 4.91 11.37 -9.72
C ASP A 65 5.24 10.36 -10.83
N ASN A 66 5.15 9.06 -10.55
CA ASN A 66 5.53 8.02 -11.51
C ASN A 66 4.66 6.76 -11.37
N ALA A 67 4.67 5.94 -12.41
CA ALA A 67 3.87 4.72 -12.49
C ALA A 67 4.30 3.67 -11.45
N ASP A 68 5.60 3.52 -11.21
CA ASP A 68 6.13 2.52 -10.27
C ASP A 68 5.64 2.78 -8.83
N ASP A 69 5.55 4.04 -8.43
CA ASP A 69 4.97 4.46 -7.15
C ASP A 69 3.47 4.12 -7.08
N ALA A 70 2.72 4.35 -8.18
CA ALA A 70 1.32 3.96 -8.24
C ALA A 70 1.13 2.45 -8.12
N GLU A 71 1.98 1.66 -8.78
CA GLU A 71 1.96 0.20 -8.69
C GLU A 71 2.30 -0.29 -7.28
N ALA A 72 3.29 0.32 -6.62
CA ALA A 72 3.65 -0.01 -5.24
C ALA A 72 2.48 0.26 -4.26
N ILE A 73 1.78 1.40 -4.43
CA ILE A 73 0.58 1.72 -3.63
C ILE A 73 -0.52 0.68 -3.88
N ALA A 74 -0.77 0.34 -5.15
CA ALA A 74 -1.78 -0.64 -5.51
C ALA A 74 -1.48 -2.04 -4.94
N ALA A 75 -0.22 -2.47 -4.97
CA ALA A 75 0.21 -3.74 -4.40
C ALA A 75 0.01 -3.79 -2.88
N ALA A 76 0.35 -2.71 -2.17
CA ALA A 76 0.13 -2.60 -0.72
C ALA A 76 -1.35 -2.58 -0.35
N LEU A 77 -2.18 -1.86 -1.13
CA LEU A 77 -3.63 -1.89 -0.99
C LEU A 77 -4.21 -3.30 -1.17
N LEU A 78 -3.73 -4.03 -2.17
CA LEU A 78 -4.16 -5.39 -2.43
C LEU A 78 -3.73 -6.33 -1.28
N ALA A 79 -2.53 -6.15 -0.73
CA ALA A 79 -2.08 -6.89 0.45
C ALA A 79 -2.99 -6.64 1.67
N ALA A 80 -3.32 -5.38 1.95
CA ALA A 80 -4.25 -5.00 3.02
C ALA A 80 -5.66 -5.60 2.82
N ALA A 81 -6.18 -5.57 1.60
CA ALA A 81 -7.46 -6.19 1.27
C ALA A 81 -7.44 -7.72 1.48
N ARG A 82 -6.34 -8.40 1.10
CA ARG A 82 -6.20 -9.83 1.34
C ARG A 82 -6.09 -10.18 2.82
N TYR A 83 -5.41 -9.36 3.61
CA TYR A 83 -5.36 -9.52 5.06
C TYR A 83 -6.76 -9.45 5.68
N LEU A 84 -7.57 -8.44 5.33
CA LEU A 84 -8.94 -8.35 5.88
C LEU A 84 -9.81 -9.54 5.46
N ARG A 85 -9.68 -10.03 4.22
CA ARG A 85 -10.40 -11.22 3.76
C ARG A 85 -9.97 -12.49 4.49
N SER A 86 -8.69 -12.65 4.81
CA SER A 86 -8.22 -13.82 5.57
C SER A 86 -8.73 -13.79 7.01
N LYS A 87 -8.92 -12.60 7.59
CA LYS A 87 -9.53 -12.42 8.92
C LYS A 87 -11.05 -12.59 8.95
N ALA A 88 -11.74 -12.35 7.83
CA ALA A 88 -13.19 -12.57 7.76
C ALA A 88 -13.56 -14.06 7.60
N ASN A 89 -12.62 -14.89 7.13
CA ASN A 89 -12.85 -16.31 6.81
C ASN A 89 -12.26 -17.28 7.85
N GLY A 90 -11.69 -16.78 8.96
CA GLY A 90 -11.12 -17.58 10.04
C GLY A 90 -11.72 -17.20 11.37
#